data_AF-A0A7S1KCC8-F1
#
_entry.id   AF-A0A7S1KCC8-F1
#
_cell.length_a   1.000
_cell.length_b   1.000
_cell.length_c   1.000
_cell.angle_alpha   90.00
_cell.angle_beta   90.00
_cell.angle_gamma   90.00
#
_symmetry.space_group_name_H-M   'P 1'
#
loop_
_entity.id
_entity.type
_entity.pdbx_description
1 polymer ?
#
loop_
_entity_poly.entity_id
_entity_poly.type
_entity_poly.pdbx_seq_one_letter_code
_entity_poly.pdbx_strand_id
1 'polypeptide(L)'
;KVDCDHRLLFLWISSLRVASAHPPSVICPPSSSPDKAARDLISTDGRASEAPRRDEGIGLGQEGAARLTVLKSSPLEERCRIGVPQHVRLNGRNALGRTEMRQCPLCRSVVASDSVFELSYQMLIKYDQLREAVPSLRQQMRRETSVRPDNRQVPLLIRQLHPRLHNVDYAKHKEDPLFLLRSASLCEDCYIRISSVELGVPFVPAPPPAPTRPL
;
A
#
# COMPACT_ATOMS: atom_id res chain seq x y z
N LYS A 1 3.08 -11.45 40.01
CA LYS A 1 3.73 -10.11 39.99
C LYS A 1 3.79 -9.69 38.53
N VAL A 2 2.92 -8.77 38.11
CA VAL A 2 2.96 -8.22 36.75
C VAL A 2 4.04 -7.16 36.75
N ASP A 3 5.05 -7.33 35.90
CA ASP A 3 6.24 -6.49 35.86
C ASP A 3 5.86 -5.05 35.51
N CYS A 4 6.37 -4.08 36.28
CA CYS A 4 6.03 -2.67 36.13
C CYS A 4 6.47 -2.11 34.77
N ASP A 5 7.40 -2.78 34.10
CA ASP A 5 7.92 -2.39 32.77
C ASP A 5 6.88 -2.51 31.64
N HIS A 6 5.91 -3.43 31.73
CA HIS A 6 4.88 -3.56 30.70
C HIS A 6 3.89 -2.38 30.68
N ARG A 7 3.67 -1.74 31.84
CA ARG A 7 2.78 -0.56 31.93
C ARG A 7 3.46 0.69 31.39
N LEU A 8 4.77 0.82 31.61
CA LEU A 8 5.58 1.89 31.03
C LEU A 8 5.68 1.75 29.50
N LEU A 9 5.79 0.52 28.99
CA LEU A 9 5.73 0.26 27.55
C LEU A 9 4.38 0.71 26.98
N PHE A 10 3.26 0.36 27.61
CA PHE A 10 1.92 0.80 27.17
C PHE A 10 1.76 2.32 27.17
N LEU A 11 2.29 3.02 28.17
CA LEU A 11 2.27 4.48 28.24
C LEU A 11 3.16 5.13 27.17
N TRP A 12 4.33 4.56 26.88
CA TRP A 12 5.21 5.04 25.82
C TRP A 12 4.62 4.83 24.42
N ILE A 13 3.95 3.69 24.20
CA ILE A 13 3.22 3.39 22.95
C ILE A 13 2.06 4.34 22.73
N SER A 14 1.37 4.71 23.81
CA SER A 14 0.26 5.67 23.77
C SER A 14 0.77 7.10 23.49
N SER A 15 1.97 7.44 23.96
CA SER A 15 2.58 8.76 23.75
C SER A 15 3.13 8.99 22.34
N LEU A 16 3.38 7.92 21.56
CA LEU A 16 3.82 8.02 20.17
C LEU A 16 2.69 8.37 19.18
N ARG A 17 1.41 8.25 19.58
CA ARG A 17 0.25 8.59 18.72
C ARG A 17 -0.14 10.08 18.75
N VAL A 18 0.54 10.93 19.52
CA VAL A 18 0.08 12.32 19.78
C VAL A 18 0.86 13.40 19.00
N ALA A 19 1.86 13.03 18.20
CA ALA A 19 2.69 14.02 17.49
C ALA A 19 2.25 14.28 16.04
N SER A 20 0.97 14.59 15.78
CA SER A 20 0.58 15.30 14.55
C SER A 20 -0.70 16.15 14.69
N ALA A 21 -0.96 16.72 15.86
CA ALA A 21 -1.87 17.85 15.93
C ALA A 21 -1.10 19.11 15.51
N HIS A 22 -1.12 19.45 14.22
CA HIS A 22 -0.80 20.81 13.80
C HIS A 22 -1.80 21.76 14.50
N PRO A 23 -1.33 22.86 15.10
CA PRO A 23 -2.26 23.89 15.56
C PRO A 23 -3.09 24.38 14.37
N PRO A 24 -4.39 24.63 14.53
CA PRO A 24 -5.19 25.19 13.45
C PRO A 24 -4.63 26.57 13.11
N SER A 25 -3.97 26.68 11.96
CA SER A 25 -3.58 27.96 11.39
C SER A 25 -4.87 28.67 10.99
N VAL A 26 -5.35 29.58 11.84
CA VAL A 26 -6.38 30.56 11.52
C VAL A 26 -5.77 31.49 10.48
N ILE A 27 -6.08 31.24 9.20
CA ILE A 27 -5.82 32.19 8.11
C ILE A 27 -7.18 32.78 7.74
N CYS A 28 -7.36 34.06 8.07
CA CYS A 28 -8.48 34.87 7.62
C CYS A 28 -8.49 35.01 6.09
N PRO A 29 -9.66 35.13 5.45
CA PRO A 29 -9.76 35.34 4.00
C PRO A 29 -9.70 36.84 3.67
N PRO A 30 -9.06 37.25 2.57
CA PRO A 30 -9.44 38.46 1.87
C PRO A 30 -10.47 38.12 0.78
N SER A 31 -11.64 38.71 0.96
CA SER A 31 -12.73 38.83 -0.01
C SER A 31 -12.37 39.78 -1.15
N SER A 32 -12.49 39.32 -2.41
CA SER A 32 -12.95 40.13 -3.57
C SER A 32 -12.94 39.33 -4.89
N SER A 33 -14.11 38.79 -5.28
CA SER A 33 -14.89 39.04 -6.52
C SER A 33 -14.19 39.50 -7.83
N PRO A 34 -14.82 39.41 -9.03
CA PRO A 34 -15.36 38.24 -9.75
C PRO A 34 -14.83 38.23 -11.23
N ASP A 35 -15.53 37.51 -12.11
CA ASP A 35 -15.58 37.65 -13.59
C ASP A 35 -14.75 36.72 -14.50
N LYS A 36 -15.51 35.83 -15.17
CA LYS A 36 -15.67 35.69 -16.63
C LYS A 36 -15.05 34.52 -17.40
N ALA A 37 -15.93 34.05 -18.31
CA ALA A 37 -15.76 33.24 -19.51
C ALA A 37 -15.53 31.75 -19.28
N ALA A 38 -16.57 30.89 -19.35
CA ALA A 38 -17.30 30.50 -20.56
C ALA A 38 -16.36 29.98 -21.67
N ARG A 39 -16.31 28.65 -21.82
CA ARG A 39 -16.36 27.99 -23.13
C ARG A 39 -16.75 26.53 -22.97
N ASP A 40 -17.95 26.26 -23.45
CA ASP A 40 -18.39 24.96 -23.94
C ASP A 40 -17.37 24.36 -24.90
N LEU A 41 -17.29 23.01 -24.94
CA LEU A 41 -17.54 22.26 -26.16
C LEU A 41 -17.63 20.76 -25.84
N ILE A 42 -18.79 20.22 -26.21
CA ILE A 42 -19.18 18.82 -26.29
C ILE A 42 -18.28 18.12 -27.32
N SER A 43 -17.87 16.87 -27.04
CA SER A 43 -17.63 15.89 -28.10
C SER A 43 -17.87 14.48 -27.59
N THR A 44 -19.08 14.00 -27.86
CA THR A 44 -19.43 12.59 -28.00
C THR A 44 -18.87 12.07 -29.33
N ASP A 45 -18.32 10.85 -29.32
CA ASP A 45 -18.28 9.82 -30.39
C ASP A 45 -17.33 8.71 -29.86
N GLY A 46 -17.62 7.42 -29.81
CA GLY A 46 -18.43 6.59 -30.71
C GLY A 46 -17.48 5.65 -31.48
N ARG A 47 -17.19 4.43 -30.99
CA ARG A 47 -16.84 3.29 -31.88
C ARG A 47 -16.79 1.93 -31.20
N ALA A 48 -17.75 1.09 -31.62
CA ALA A 48 -17.70 -0.36 -31.56
C ALA A 48 -16.67 -0.91 -32.57
N SER A 49 -16.08 -2.07 -32.28
CA SER A 49 -15.60 -3.02 -33.31
C SER A 49 -15.53 -4.44 -32.74
N GLU A 50 -16.29 -5.32 -33.39
CA GLU A 50 -16.34 -6.77 -33.21
C GLU A 50 -15.32 -7.51 -34.08
N ALA A 51 -14.98 -8.74 -33.62
CA ALA A 51 -14.56 -9.95 -34.38
C ALA A 51 -13.14 -9.99 -35.02
N PRO A 52 -12.61 -11.16 -35.48
CA PRO A 52 -13.09 -12.56 -35.42
C PRO A 52 -12.04 -13.61 -34.94
N ARG A 53 -12.52 -14.86 -34.87
CA ARG A 53 -11.84 -16.16 -34.62
C ARG A 53 -10.56 -16.41 -35.44
N ARG A 54 -9.60 -17.15 -34.85
CA ARG A 54 -8.86 -18.21 -35.56
C ARG A 54 -8.67 -19.45 -34.70
N ASP A 55 -9.26 -20.51 -35.24
CA ASP A 55 -9.00 -21.94 -35.05
C ASP A 55 -7.63 -22.29 -35.66
N GLU A 56 -6.93 -23.26 -35.08
CA GLU A 56 -6.23 -24.39 -35.76
C GLU A 56 -5.24 -25.06 -34.79
N GLY A 57 -5.37 -26.39 -34.68
CA GLY A 57 -4.77 -27.22 -33.63
C GLY A 57 -3.44 -27.90 -33.97
N ILE A 58 -3.39 -29.21 -33.65
CA ILE A 58 -2.26 -30.15 -33.57
C ILE A 58 -1.71 -30.26 -32.13
N GLY A 59 -1.51 -31.43 -31.52
CA GLY A 59 -1.67 -32.81 -31.96
C GLY A 59 -1.64 -33.77 -30.78
N LEU A 60 -2.05 -35.01 -31.08
CA LEU A 60 -2.22 -36.15 -30.20
C LEU A 60 -0.90 -36.60 -29.55
N GLY A 61 -0.97 -36.94 -28.26
CA GLY A 61 0.05 -37.70 -27.52
C GLY A 61 -0.62 -38.45 -26.38
N GLN A 62 -0.84 -39.74 -26.61
CA GLN A 62 -1.46 -40.69 -25.68
C GLN A 62 -0.51 -41.08 -24.53
N GLU A 63 -1.13 -41.68 -23.51
CA GLU A 63 -0.60 -42.67 -22.56
C GLU A 63 -0.26 -42.18 -21.14
N GLY A 64 -0.99 -42.73 -20.16
CA GLY A 64 -0.72 -42.55 -18.74
C GLY A 64 -1.95 -42.66 -17.83
N ALA A 65 -2.68 -43.78 -17.91
CA ALA A 65 -3.83 -44.03 -17.04
C ALA A 65 -3.38 -44.33 -15.59
N ALA A 66 -3.43 -43.32 -14.72
CA ALA A 66 -3.50 -43.50 -13.27
C ALA A 66 -4.83 -42.94 -12.76
N ARG A 67 -5.71 -43.86 -12.38
CA ARG A 67 -7.10 -43.64 -12.00
C ARG A 67 -7.18 -43.08 -10.58
N LEU A 68 -7.09 -41.75 -10.44
CA LEU A 68 -7.52 -41.05 -9.22
C LEU A 68 -8.88 -40.41 -9.49
N THR A 69 -9.87 -40.84 -8.72
CA THR A 69 -11.24 -40.31 -8.74
C THR A 69 -11.23 -38.84 -8.34
N VAL A 70 -11.23 -37.97 -9.35
CA VAL A 70 -11.48 -36.53 -9.22
C VAL A 70 -12.91 -36.35 -8.72
N LEU A 71 -13.03 -35.98 -7.44
CA LEU A 71 -14.24 -35.37 -6.92
C LEU A 71 -14.48 -34.11 -7.75
N LYS A 72 -15.48 -34.16 -8.62
CA LYS A 72 -15.97 -33.01 -9.39
C LYS A 72 -16.44 -31.94 -8.40
N SER A 73 -15.55 -31.01 -8.05
CA SER A 73 -15.92 -29.75 -7.43
C SER A 73 -16.63 -28.91 -8.49
N SER A 74 -17.94 -29.14 -8.66
CA SER A 74 -18.78 -28.19 -9.39
C SER A 74 -18.60 -26.82 -8.71
N PRO A 75 -18.20 -25.77 -9.45
CA PRO A 75 -18.06 -24.44 -8.87
C PRO A 75 -19.42 -24.03 -8.29
N LEU A 76 -19.42 -23.58 -7.03
CA LEU A 76 -20.59 -23.08 -6.29
C LEU A 76 -21.17 -21.76 -6.88
N GLU A 77 -20.78 -21.40 -8.10
CA GLU A 77 -20.99 -20.09 -8.72
C GLU A 77 -22.32 -19.98 -9.46
N GLU A 78 -23.00 -21.09 -9.78
CA GLU A 78 -24.10 -21.01 -10.76
C GLU A 78 -25.48 -20.65 -10.21
N ARG A 79 -25.73 -20.63 -8.89
CA ARG A 79 -27.10 -20.39 -8.38
C ARG A 79 -27.27 -19.54 -7.12
N CYS A 80 -26.20 -19.00 -6.53
CA CYS A 80 -26.36 -18.11 -5.38
C CYS A 80 -26.32 -16.64 -5.84
N ARG A 81 -27.45 -16.13 -6.34
CA ARG A 81 -27.67 -14.67 -6.38
C ARG A 81 -27.87 -14.22 -4.93
N ILE A 82 -26.77 -13.90 -4.24
CA ILE A 82 -26.83 -13.24 -2.94
C ILE A 82 -27.41 -11.84 -3.20
N GLY A 83 -28.74 -11.74 -3.14
CA GLY A 83 -29.44 -10.46 -3.19
C GLY A 83 -29.11 -9.72 -1.91
N VAL A 84 -28.24 -8.71 -2.00
CA VAL A 84 -27.97 -7.80 -0.89
C VAL A 84 -29.31 -7.14 -0.52
N PRO A 85 -29.86 -7.37 0.68
CA PRO A 85 -31.17 -6.85 1.06
C PRO A 85 -31.22 -5.33 0.94
N GLN A 86 -32.35 -4.76 0.50
CA GLN A 86 -32.51 -3.30 0.32
C GLN A 86 -32.26 -2.46 1.60
N HIS A 87 -32.31 -3.09 2.78
CA HIS A 87 -31.99 -2.44 4.06
C HIS A 87 -30.49 -2.51 4.41
N VAL A 88 -29.70 -3.36 3.74
CA VAL A 88 -28.25 -3.25 3.71
C VAL A 88 -27.92 -2.08 2.78
N ARG A 89 -28.20 -0.88 3.29
CA ARG A 89 -27.61 0.33 2.75
C ARG A 89 -26.12 0.13 2.89
N LEU A 90 -25.45 -0.21 1.79
CA LEU A 90 -24.06 0.18 1.60
C LEU A 90 -24.04 1.63 2.05
N ASN A 91 -23.30 1.94 3.11
CA ASN A 91 -23.05 3.32 3.53
C ASN A 91 -22.24 3.96 2.41
N GLY A 92 -22.95 4.29 1.32
CA GLY A 92 -22.50 5.10 0.22
C GLY A 92 -22.10 6.40 0.87
N ARG A 93 -20.80 6.67 0.76
CA ARG A 93 -20.11 7.88 1.17
C ARG A 93 -20.78 9.09 0.51
N ASN A 94 -21.91 9.53 1.05
CA ASN A 94 -22.56 10.81 0.74
C ASN A 94 -22.32 11.81 1.86
N ALA A 95 -21.19 11.68 2.58
CA ALA A 95 -20.68 12.82 3.31
C ALA A 95 -19.84 13.62 2.30
N LEU A 96 -20.30 14.83 1.98
CA LEU A 96 -19.46 15.96 1.54
C LEU A 96 -18.44 16.36 2.64
N GLY A 97 -17.90 15.36 3.34
CA GLY A 97 -16.88 15.49 4.35
C GLY A 97 -15.57 15.69 3.62
N ARG A 98 -14.88 16.77 3.98
CA ARG A 98 -13.53 17.06 3.48
C ARG A 98 -12.69 15.80 3.58
N THR A 99 -12.22 15.31 2.44
CA THR A 99 -11.25 14.22 2.40
C THR A 99 -9.99 14.68 3.12
N GLU A 100 -9.73 14.12 4.30
CA GLU A 100 -8.51 14.40 5.03
C GLU A 100 -7.33 13.91 4.19
N MET A 101 -6.32 14.76 4.01
CA MET A 101 -5.10 14.40 3.30
C MET A 101 -4.03 13.99 4.31
N ARG A 102 -3.31 12.91 4.04
CA ARG A 102 -2.20 12.40 4.87
C ARG A 102 -0.94 12.24 4.04
N GLN A 103 0.21 12.39 4.69
CA GLN A 103 1.49 12.20 4.04
C GLN A 103 1.98 10.76 4.24
N CYS A 104 2.36 10.09 3.15
CA CYS A 104 2.97 8.77 3.21
C CYS A 104 4.35 8.88 3.90
N PRO A 105 4.64 8.07 4.93
CA PRO A 105 5.91 8.16 5.66
C PRO A 105 7.13 7.74 4.82
N LEU A 106 6.90 7.02 3.71
CA LEU A 106 7.97 6.47 2.86
C LEU A 106 8.33 7.40 1.71
N CYS A 107 7.38 7.67 0.82
CA CYS A 107 7.60 8.50 -0.36
C CYS A 107 7.25 9.97 -0.16
N ARG A 108 6.70 10.35 1.01
CA ARG A 108 6.26 11.71 1.34
C ARG A 108 5.17 12.29 0.43
N SER A 109 4.54 11.47 -0.41
CA SER A 109 3.40 11.88 -1.22
C SER A 109 2.21 12.19 -0.32
N VAL A 110 1.41 13.18 -0.72
CA VAL A 110 0.15 13.51 -0.05
C VAL A 110 -0.94 12.68 -0.70
N VAL A 111 -1.64 11.88 0.10
CA VAL A 111 -2.69 10.95 -0.34
C VAL A 111 -3.96 11.15 0.47
N ALA A 112 -5.10 10.80 -0.12
CA ALA A 112 -6.38 10.85 0.56
C ALA A 112 -6.42 9.81 1.69
N SER A 113 -7.05 10.14 2.81
CA SER A 113 -7.11 9.24 3.98
C SER A 113 -7.86 7.95 3.74
N ASP A 114 -8.66 7.86 2.68
CA ASP A 114 -9.31 6.63 2.24
C ASP A 114 -8.46 5.80 1.27
N SER A 115 -7.30 6.32 0.86
CA SER A 115 -6.31 5.67 0.00
C SER A 115 -5.03 5.28 0.75
N VAL A 116 -5.10 5.18 2.08
CA VAL A 116 -4.01 4.66 2.90
C VAL A 116 -4.26 3.20 3.28
N PHE A 117 -3.20 2.40 3.23
CA PHE A 117 -3.23 0.97 3.49
C PHE A 117 -2.39 0.68 4.73
N GLU A 118 -2.89 -0.23 5.57
CA GLU A 118 -2.17 -0.67 6.76
C GLU A 118 -1.24 -1.83 6.43
N LEU A 119 0.01 -1.73 6.90
CA LEU A 119 1.00 -2.79 6.75
C LEU A 119 1.66 -3.09 8.10
N SER A 120 1.77 -4.37 8.46
CA SER A 120 2.35 -4.80 9.72
C SER A 120 3.87 -4.62 9.78
N TYR A 121 4.43 -4.47 10.98
CA TYR A 121 5.87 -4.31 11.15
C TYR A 121 6.62 -5.57 10.78
N GLN A 122 6.03 -6.74 10.99
CA GLN A 122 6.57 -8.00 10.52
C GLN A 122 6.83 -7.98 9.00
N MET A 123 5.87 -7.45 8.23
CA MET A 123 6.00 -7.31 6.78
C MET A 123 7.10 -6.34 6.38
N LEU A 124 7.18 -5.19 7.05
CA LEU A 124 8.23 -4.20 6.83
C LEU A 124 9.62 -4.77 7.09
N ILE A 125 9.78 -5.57 8.15
CA ILE A 125 11.05 -6.22 8.51
C ILE A 125 11.44 -7.28 7.46
N LYS A 126 10.50 -8.15 7.07
CA LYS A 126 10.73 -9.16 6.02
C LYS A 126 11.14 -8.53 4.70
N TYR A 127 10.45 -7.46 4.30
CA TYR A 127 10.76 -6.71 3.08
C TYR A 127 12.19 -6.19 3.09
N ASP A 128 12.64 -5.61 4.21
CA ASP A 128 14.00 -5.08 4.35
C ASP A 128 15.06 -6.19 4.25
N GLN A 129 14.82 -7.34 4.90
CA GLN A 129 15.67 -8.53 4.81
C GLN A 129 15.79 -9.06 3.38
N LEU A 130 14.66 -9.17 2.66
CA LEU A 130 14.63 -9.63 1.28
C LEU A 130 15.31 -8.62 0.34
N ARG A 131 15.12 -7.33 0.58
CA ARG A 131 15.81 -6.26 -0.15
C ARG A 131 17.32 -6.34 0.03
N GLU A 132 17.80 -6.74 1.21
CA GLU A 132 19.22 -6.98 1.45
C GLU A 132 19.75 -8.25 0.79
N ALA A 133 18.95 -9.29 0.69
CA ALA A 133 19.33 -10.54 0.04
C ALA A 133 19.52 -10.38 -1.47
N VAL A 134 18.78 -9.47 -2.11
CA VAL A 134 18.80 -9.25 -3.56
C VAL A 134 19.78 -8.12 -3.95
N PRO A 135 20.91 -8.42 -4.63
CA PRO A 135 21.94 -7.43 -4.95
C PRO A 135 21.46 -6.27 -5.83
N SER A 136 20.55 -6.52 -6.77
CA SER A 136 19.99 -5.50 -7.66
C SER A 136 19.19 -4.43 -6.91
N LEU A 137 18.40 -4.85 -5.91
CA LEU A 137 17.65 -3.94 -5.04
C LEU A 137 18.56 -3.16 -4.10
N ARG A 138 19.63 -3.78 -3.58
CA ARG A 138 20.67 -3.09 -2.79
C ARG A 138 21.29 -1.91 -3.54
N GLN A 139 21.55 -2.07 -4.83
CA GLN A 139 22.23 -1.06 -5.64
C GLN A 139 21.36 0.19 -5.89
N GLN A 140 20.05 -0.01 -6.08
CA GLN A 140 19.08 1.07 -6.24
C GLN A 140 18.99 1.97 -4.99
N MET A 141 18.97 1.35 -3.79
CA MET A 141 18.83 2.05 -2.51
C MET A 141 20.08 2.81 -2.07
N ARG A 142 21.28 2.35 -2.42
CA ARG A 142 22.53 3.08 -2.11
C ARG A 142 22.52 4.51 -2.67
N ARG A 143 21.74 4.78 -3.72
CA ARG A 143 21.60 6.12 -4.30
C ARG A 143 20.63 7.01 -3.51
N GLU A 144 19.67 6.43 -2.81
CA GLU A 144 18.58 7.18 -2.16
C GLU A 144 18.87 7.53 -0.69
N THR A 145 19.86 6.90 -0.04
CA THR A 145 20.04 7.05 1.41
C THR A 145 21.50 7.27 1.85
N SER A 146 21.87 8.55 2.03
CA SER A 146 23.06 8.97 2.79
C SER A 146 22.79 8.81 4.28
N VAL A 147 22.95 7.59 4.80
CA VAL A 147 22.55 7.24 6.16
C VAL A 147 23.76 7.01 7.05
N ARG A 148 23.71 7.57 8.28
CA ARG A 148 24.75 7.40 9.31
C ARG A 148 25.05 5.92 9.58
N PRO A 149 26.33 5.55 9.74
CA PRO A 149 26.77 4.16 9.84
C PRO A 149 26.25 3.44 11.10
N ASP A 150 25.92 4.18 12.16
CA ASP A 150 25.52 3.57 13.43
C ASP A 150 24.15 2.90 13.40
N ASN A 151 23.25 3.21 12.47
CA ASN A 151 21.87 2.68 12.49
C ASN A 151 21.60 1.65 11.37
N ARG A 152 22.60 0.83 11.04
CA ARG A 152 22.48 -0.16 9.96
C ARG A 152 21.60 -1.36 10.29
N GLN A 153 21.32 -1.64 11.57
CA GLN A 153 20.53 -2.80 11.97
C GLN A 153 19.01 -2.57 11.96
N VAL A 154 18.57 -1.31 12.07
CA VAL A 154 17.13 -0.97 12.05
C VAL A 154 16.68 -0.80 10.59
N PRO A 155 15.66 -1.55 10.14
CA PRO A 155 15.07 -1.37 8.82
C PRO A 155 14.72 0.09 8.55
N LEU A 156 15.04 0.57 7.34
CA LEU A 156 14.91 2.00 7.02
C LEU A 156 13.49 2.52 7.23
N LEU A 157 12.49 1.70 6.90
CA LEU A 157 11.07 2.03 7.06
C LEU A 157 10.70 2.17 8.54
N ILE A 158 11.15 1.25 9.38
CA ILE A 158 10.93 1.30 10.84
C ILE A 158 11.61 2.53 11.45
N ARG A 159 12.80 2.90 10.97
CA ARG A 159 13.51 4.09 11.45
C ARG A 159 12.84 5.41 11.04
N GLN A 160 12.24 5.46 9.86
CA GLN A 160 11.45 6.62 9.43
C GLN A 160 10.21 6.79 10.31
N LEU A 161 9.56 5.69 10.68
CA LEU A 161 8.39 5.69 11.57
C LEU A 161 8.77 5.99 13.03
N HIS A 162 9.94 5.55 13.48
CA HIS A 162 10.44 5.76 14.84
C HIS A 162 11.85 6.36 14.85
N PRO A 163 12.00 7.68 14.66
CA PRO A 163 13.31 8.33 14.63
C PRO A 163 14.12 8.19 15.92
N ARG A 164 13.45 7.90 17.04
CA ARG A 164 14.05 7.73 18.37
C ARG A 164 14.38 6.27 18.71
N LEU A 165 14.08 5.32 17.83
CA LEU A 165 14.36 3.92 18.04
C LEU A 165 15.83 3.63 17.70
N HIS A 166 16.62 3.28 18.72
CA HIS A 166 18.02 2.92 18.56
C HIS A 166 18.19 1.43 18.28
N ASN A 167 19.35 1.02 17.75
CA ASN A 167 19.63 -0.40 17.47
C ASN A 167 19.43 -1.30 18.70
N VAL A 168 19.87 -0.85 19.87
CA VAL A 168 19.80 -1.63 21.12
C VAL A 168 18.35 -1.94 21.49
N ASP A 169 17.45 -0.97 21.32
CA ASP A 169 16.03 -1.13 21.61
C ASP A 169 15.36 -1.98 20.53
N TYR A 170 15.67 -1.72 19.26
CA TYR A 170 15.14 -2.52 18.15
C TYR A 170 15.51 -4.00 18.27
N ALA A 171 16.74 -4.33 18.69
CA ALA A 171 17.17 -5.71 18.88
C ALA A 171 16.30 -6.46 19.90
N LYS A 172 15.76 -5.77 20.92
CA LYS A 172 14.83 -6.35 21.90
C LYS A 172 13.41 -6.46 21.34
N HIS A 173 12.98 -5.48 20.56
CA HIS A 173 11.60 -5.40 20.06
C HIS A 173 11.34 -6.19 18.78
N LYS A 174 12.35 -6.51 17.98
CA LYS A 174 12.17 -7.24 16.71
C LYS A 174 11.56 -8.64 16.90
N GLU A 175 11.68 -9.23 18.09
CA GLU A 175 11.14 -10.53 18.46
C GLU A 175 9.84 -10.41 19.30
N ASP A 176 9.48 -9.19 19.73
CA ASP A 176 8.29 -8.95 20.53
C ASP A 176 7.02 -9.03 19.64
N PRO A 177 6.09 -9.96 19.90
CA PRO A 177 4.87 -10.08 19.12
C PRO A 177 4.04 -8.80 19.13
N LEU A 178 4.02 -8.04 20.23
CA LEU A 178 3.27 -6.78 20.29
C LEU A 178 3.87 -5.70 19.39
N PHE A 179 5.19 -5.71 19.21
CA PHE A 179 5.86 -4.83 18.26
C PHE A 179 5.55 -5.24 16.82
N LEU A 180 5.59 -6.54 16.53
CA LEU A 180 5.32 -7.10 15.20
C LEU A 180 3.87 -6.91 14.73
N LEU A 181 2.91 -6.90 15.66
CA LEU A 181 1.49 -6.64 15.39
C LEU A 181 1.18 -5.17 15.07
N ARG A 182 2.12 -4.24 15.28
CA ARG A 182 1.86 -2.83 14.92
C ARG A 182 1.75 -2.66 13.42
N SER A 183 0.87 -1.76 13.00
CA SER A 183 0.71 -1.34 11.62
C SER A 183 1.23 0.07 11.37
N ALA A 184 1.65 0.32 10.13
CA ALA A 184 1.93 1.63 9.58
C ALA A 184 0.99 1.91 8.40
N SER A 185 0.54 3.15 8.26
CA SER A 185 -0.26 3.60 7.12
C SER A 185 0.64 4.07 5.99
N LEU A 186 0.43 3.51 4.80
CA LEU A 186 1.21 3.78 3.59
C LEU A 186 0.29 4.18 2.44
N CYS A 187 0.80 4.89 1.44
CA CYS A 187 0.08 5.04 0.18
C CYS A 187 0.00 3.72 -0.59
N GLU A 188 -0.95 3.64 -1.52
CA GLU A 188 -1.16 2.48 -2.39
C GLU A 188 0.13 2.00 -3.07
N ASP A 189 0.85 2.91 -3.74
CA ASP A 189 2.09 2.57 -4.47
C ASP A 189 3.15 1.92 -3.56
N CYS A 190 3.30 2.44 -2.34
CA CYS A 190 4.27 1.90 -1.39
C CYS A 190 3.80 0.56 -0.83
N TYR A 191 2.51 0.43 -0.56
CA TYR A 191 1.90 -0.83 -0.11
C TYR A 191 2.08 -1.93 -1.16
N ILE A 192 1.79 -1.66 -2.43
CA ILE A 192 1.95 -2.62 -3.53
C ILE A 192 3.41 -3.03 -3.66
N ARG A 193 4.35 -2.07 -3.66
CA ARG A 193 5.79 -2.35 -3.77
C ARG A 193 6.32 -3.25 -2.65
N ILE A 194 5.78 -3.12 -1.44
CA ILE A 194 6.22 -3.91 -0.29
C ILE A 194 5.54 -5.29 -0.28
N SER A 195 4.24 -5.34 -0.55
CA SER A 195 3.46 -6.58 -0.57
C SER A 195 3.78 -7.49 -1.76
N SER A 196 4.21 -6.93 -2.89
CA SER A 196 4.61 -7.70 -4.08
C SER A 196 5.74 -8.70 -3.79
N VAL A 197 6.55 -8.42 -2.76
CA VAL A 197 7.67 -9.29 -2.37
C VAL A 197 7.18 -10.64 -1.83
N GLU A 198 6.05 -10.69 -1.14
CA GLU A 198 5.48 -11.97 -0.69
C GLU A 198 4.84 -12.76 -1.83
N LEU A 199 4.44 -12.09 -2.90
CA LEU A 199 3.88 -12.74 -4.10
C LEU A 199 4.97 -13.38 -4.97
N GLY A 200 6.26 -13.21 -4.63
CA GLY A 200 7.38 -13.75 -5.41
C GLY A 200 7.55 -13.08 -6.78
N VAL A 201 6.77 -12.05 -7.09
CA VAL A 201 6.88 -11.31 -8.34
C VAL A 201 7.81 -10.14 -8.10
N PRO A 202 8.99 -10.08 -8.75
CA PRO A 202 9.85 -8.91 -8.65
C PRO A 202 9.09 -7.71 -9.22
N PHE A 203 8.77 -6.74 -8.36
CA PHE A 203 8.18 -5.48 -8.81
C PHE A 203 9.19 -4.76 -9.69
N VAL A 204 8.93 -4.74 -10.99
CA VAL A 204 9.64 -3.88 -11.94
C VAL A 204 8.84 -2.57 -11.97
N PRO A 205 9.32 -1.46 -11.36
CA PRO A 205 8.65 -0.18 -11.52
C PRO A 205 8.54 0.10 -13.01
N ALA A 206 7.34 0.48 -13.47
CA ALA A 206 7.16 0.93 -14.84
C ALA A 206 8.21 2.02 -15.14
N PRO A 207 8.89 1.96 -16.29
CA PRO A 207 9.86 2.98 -16.64
C PRO A 207 9.19 4.36 -16.59
N PRO A 208 9.86 5.40 -16.07
CA PRO A 208 9.28 6.74 -16.05
C PRO A 208 8.85 7.10 -17.48
N PRO A 209 7.69 7.78 -17.65
CA PRO A 209 7.24 8.18 -18.97
C PRO A 209 8.36 8.96 -19.66
N ALA A 210 8.68 8.57 -20.90
CA ALA A 210 9.73 9.23 -21.66
C ALA A 210 9.48 10.74 -21.65
N PRO A 211 10.51 11.58 -21.44
CA PRO A 211 10.34 13.02 -21.45
C PRO A 211 9.74 13.40 -22.80
N THR A 212 8.50 13.89 -22.78
CA THR A 212 7.81 14.36 -23.98
C THR A 212 8.59 15.57 -24.46
N ARG A 213 9.39 15.39 -25.51
CA ARG A 213 10.10 16.50 -26.13
C ARG A 213 9.04 17.50 -26.60
N PRO A 214 9.07 18.77 -26.14
CA PRO A 214 8.21 19.78 -26.72
C PRO A 214 8.58 19.93 -28.20
N LEU A 215 7.56 19.91 -29.07
CA LEU A 215 7.66 20.13 -30.51
C LEU A 215 7.85 21.61 -30.83
#